data_AF-A0A1Y0ZC84-F1
#
_entry.id   AF-A0A1Y0ZC84-F1
#
_cell.length_a   1.000
_cell.length_b   1.000
_cell.length_c   1.000
_cell.angle_alpha   90.00
_cell.angle_beta   90.00
_cell.angle_gamma   90.00
#
_symmetry.space_group_name_H-M   'P 1'
#
loop_
_entity.id
_entity.type
_entity.pdbx_description
1 polymer ?
#
loop_
_entity_poly.entity_id
_entity_poly.type
_entity_poly.pdbx_seq_one_letter_code
_entity_poly.pdbx_strand_id
1 'polypeptide(L)'
;MARPLLPDDLWATIAPLLPPHPPRPKGGRPRVDDRAALTGILFVLRSGIPWEMLPAEMNCGCGMSCWRRLRDWQVAGVWRRLHQVLLERLHAAGEIDWSRASVDSASVPAKKGGLPPARTRRIGARRAPSATSSPTPVARRSASS
;
A
#
# COMPACT_ATOMS: atom_id res chain seq x y z
N MET A 1 16.45 -17.61 6.56
CA MET A 1 16.81 -16.18 6.69
C MET A 1 15.67 -15.33 6.17
N ALA A 2 15.32 -14.23 6.82
CA ALA A 2 14.24 -13.35 6.37
C ALA A 2 14.63 -12.70 5.01
N ARG A 3 13.70 -12.69 4.05
CA ARG A 3 13.93 -12.03 2.75
C ARG A 3 14.11 -10.53 2.98
N PRO A 4 15.18 -9.90 2.46
CA PRO A 4 15.36 -8.47 2.60
C PRO A 4 14.16 -7.74 1.99
N LEU A 5 13.69 -6.68 2.67
CA LEU A 5 12.55 -5.87 2.21
C LEU A 5 12.81 -5.21 0.86
N LEU A 6 14.08 -4.85 0.62
CA LEU A 6 14.54 -4.21 -0.60
C LEU A 6 15.73 -4.99 -1.18
N PRO A 7 15.43 -6.05 -1.96
CA PRO A 7 16.42 -6.78 -2.73
C PRO A 7 17.25 -5.87 -3.66
N ASP A 8 18.49 -6.26 -3.97
CA ASP A 8 19.43 -5.46 -4.78
C ASP A 8 18.93 -5.24 -6.22
N ASP A 9 18.34 -6.27 -6.83
CA ASP A 9 17.73 -6.22 -8.16
C ASP A 9 16.55 -5.24 -8.23
N LEU A 10 15.72 -5.25 -7.19
CA LEU A 10 14.66 -4.26 -7.04
C LEU A 10 15.27 -2.87 -6.89
N TRP A 11 16.25 -2.69 -6.01
CA TRP A 11 16.91 -1.40 -5.83
C TRP A 11 17.53 -0.83 -7.11
N ALA A 12 18.23 -1.66 -7.90
CA ALA A 12 18.81 -1.26 -9.17
C ALA A 12 17.78 -0.71 -10.17
N THR A 13 16.52 -1.13 -10.02
CA THR A 13 15.39 -0.66 -10.83
C THR A 13 14.85 0.67 -10.33
N ILE A 14 14.86 0.88 -9.01
CA ILE A 14 14.27 2.05 -8.36
C ILE A 14 15.21 3.24 -8.38
N ALA A 15 16.50 3.02 -8.11
CA ALA A 15 17.49 4.08 -7.95
C ALA A 15 17.50 5.09 -9.12
N PRO A 16 17.40 4.68 -10.41
CA PRO A 16 17.37 5.62 -11.54
C PRO A 16 16.11 6.50 -11.60
N LEU A 17 15.02 6.10 -10.93
CA LEU A 17 13.76 6.85 -10.92
C LEU A 17 13.79 8.02 -9.94
N LEU A 18 14.73 8.00 -8.99
CA LEU A 18 14.83 8.97 -7.93
C LEU A 18 15.36 10.31 -8.46
N PRO A 19 14.79 11.44 -8.01
CA PRO A 19 15.26 12.75 -8.44
C PRO A 19 16.69 13.00 -7.92
N PRO A 20 17.54 13.70 -8.70
CA PRO A 20 18.87 14.07 -8.25
C PRO A 20 18.77 14.97 -7.01
N HIS A 21 19.80 14.90 -6.17
CA HIS A 21 19.81 15.67 -4.93
C HIS A 21 20.13 17.14 -5.23
N PRO A 22 19.33 18.10 -4.74
CA PRO A 22 19.68 19.50 -4.89
C PRO A 22 20.98 19.80 -4.13
N PRO A 23 21.90 20.59 -4.72
CA PRO A 23 23.16 20.92 -4.09
C PRO A 23 22.94 21.66 -2.76
N ARG A 24 23.76 21.35 -1.74
CA ARG A 24 23.72 21.99 -0.42
C ARG A 24 25.01 22.75 -0.17
N PRO A 25 25.18 23.96 -0.76
CA PRO A 25 26.44 24.71 -0.69
C PRO A 25 26.83 25.12 0.73
N LYS A 26 25.85 25.28 1.64
CA LYS A 26 26.07 25.63 3.05
C LYS A 26 26.36 24.41 3.96
N GLY A 27 26.40 23.20 3.42
CA GLY A 27 26.61 21.97 4.19
C GLY A 27 25.46 21.60 5.15
N GLY A 28 25.79 20.90 6.23
CA GLY A 28 24.86 20.41 7.26
C GLY A 28 24.87 18.89 7.43
N ARG A 29 24.01 18.36 8.31
CA ARG A 29 23.92 16.91 8.52
C ARG A 29 23.68 16.18 7.17
N PRO A 30 24.48 15.15 6.85
CA PRO A 30 24.29 14.33 5.66
C PRO A 30 22.86 13.81 5.58
N ARG A 31 22.32 13.73 4.36
CA ARG A 31 21.01 13.12 4.15
C ARG A 31 21.13 11.62 4.41
N VAL A 32 20.04 11.03 4.90
CA VAL A 32 19.89 9.57 4.90
C VAL A 32 19.95 9.09 3.45
N ASP A 33 20.73 8.04 3.23
CA ASP A 33 20.84 7.35 1.95
C ASP A 33 19.45 6.98 1.40
N ASP A 34 19.30 7.01 0.08
CA ASP A 34 17.99 6.80 -0.55
C ASP A 34 17.49 5.36 -0.41
N ARG A 35 18.40 4.38 -0.43
CA ARG A 35 18.05 2.98 -0.22
C ARG A 35 17.61 2.75 1.22
N ALA A 36 18.33 3.35 2.17
CA ALA A 36 17.98 3.29 3.58
C ALA A 36 16.61 3.95 3.86
N ALA A 37 16.36 5.13 3.27
CA ALA A 37 15.07 5.81 3.40
C ALA A 37 13.92 4.97 2.79
N LEU A 38 14.12 4.38 1.60
CA LEU A 38 13.12 3.50 0.99
C LEU A 38 12.85 2.25 1.84
N THR A 39 13.89 1.64 2.40
CA THR A 39 13.76 0.48 3.29
C THR A 39 12.91 0.82 4.51
N GLY A 40 13.16 1.97 5.14
CA GLY A 40 12.36 2.45 6.28
C GLY A 40 10.91 2.76 5.91
N ILE A 41 10.66 3.40 4.75
CA ILE A 41 9.31 3.62 4.22
C ILE A 41 8.57 2.29 4.07
N LEU A 42 9.18 1.32 3.37
CA LEU A 42 8.55 0.02 3.13
C LEU A 42 8.26 -0.74 4.43
N PHE A 43 9.16 -0.65 5.41
CA PHE A 43 8.95 -1.27 6.72
C PHE A 43 7.74 -0.68 7.45
N VAL A 44 7.65 0.65 7.53
CA VAL A 44 6.52 1.33 8.18
C VAL A 44 5.21 1.02 7.48
N LEU A 45 5.18 1.09 6.14
CA LEU A 45 3.97 0.81 5.37
C LEU A 45 3.53 -0.66 5.49
N ARG A 46 4.47 -1.59 5.59
CA ARG A 46 4.16 -3.02 5.75
C ARG A 46 3.70 -3.39 7.17
N SER A 47 4.32 -2.79 8.19
CA SER A 47 4.04 -3.10 9.59
C SER A 47 2.88 -2.27 10.17
N GLY A 48 2.58 -1.11 9.58
CA GLY A 48 1.55 -0.19 10.06
C GLY A 48 1.93 0.58 11.34
N ILE A 49 3.20 0.53 11.76
CA ILE A 49 3.65 1.23 12.97
C ILE A 49 3.65 2.76 12.76
N PRO A 50 3.56 3.55 13.84
CA PRO A 50 3.82 4.99 13.76
C PRO A 50 5.24 5.28 13.24
N TRP A 51 5.41 6.39 12.53
CA TRP A 51 6.73 6.78 11.99
C TRP A 51 7.78 6.98 13.08
N GLU A 52 7.37 7.50 14.24
CA GLU A 52 8.20 7.73 15.41
C GLU A 52 8.74 6.42 16.02
N MET A 53 8.07 5.29 15.74
CA MET A 53 8.41 3.96 16.23
C MET A 53 9.31 3.17 15.26
N LEU A 54 9.79 3.79 14.18
CA LEU A 54 10.74 3.13 13.26
C LEU A 54 12.01 2.71 14.04
N PRO A 55 12.36 1.40 14.08
CA PRO A 55 13.51 0.92 14.85
C PRO A 55 14.83 1.53 14.37
N ALA A 56 15.64 2.00 15.32
CA ALA A 56 16.92 2.67 15.03
C ALA A 56 17.96 1.69 14.48
N GLU A 57 17.87 0.41 14.87
CA GLU A 57 18.75 -0.70 14.48
C GLU A 57 18.73 -0.95 12.97
N MET A 58 17.68 -0.51 12.27
CA MET A 58 17.56 -0.62 10.82
C MET A 58 18.42 0.40 10.06
N ASN A 59 19.04 1.37 10.74
CA ASN A 59 19.89 2.40 10.13
C ASN A 59 19.21 3.19 9.00
N CYS A 60 17.88 3.29 9.01
CA CYS A 60 17.07 4.00 8.02
C CYS A 60 16.89 5.50 8.34
N GLY A 61 17.63 6.02 9.32
CA GLY A 61 17.38 7.32 9.95
C GLY A 61 16.10 7.31 10.79
N CYS A 62 15.66 8.50 11.23
CA CYS A 62 14.38 8.59 11.96
C CYS A 62 13.19 8.47 11.01
N GLY A 63 12.07 7.90 11.47
CA GLY A 63 10.92 7.71 10.59
C GLY A 63 10.31 9.01 10.07
N MET A 64 10.46 10.14 10.76
CA MET A 64 10.09 11.45 10.21
C MET A 64 10.89 11.83 8.95
N SER A 65 12.14 11.37 8.83
CA SER A 65 12.92 11.56 7.60
C SER A 65 12.41 10.67 6.47
N CYS A 66 12.00 9.43 6.78
CA CYS A 66 11.33 8.53 5.84
C CYS A 66 10.00 9.12 5.37
N TRP A 67 9.17 9.65 6.28
CA TRP A 67 7.89 10.28 5.94
C TRP A 67 8.08 11.51 5.03
N ARG A 68 9.02 12.39 5.36
CA ARG A 68 9.36 13.54 4.48
C ARG A 68 9.79 13.05 3.10
N ARG A 69 10.60 11.99 3.04
CA ARG A 69 11.04 11.41 1.78
C ARG A 69 9.88 10.83 0.97
N LEU A 70 8.98 10.08 1.61
CA LEU A 70 7.77 9.53 1.00
C LEU A 70 6.95 10.65 0.32
N ARG A 71 6.73 11.75 1.05
CA ARG A 71 6.01 12.93 0.55
C ARG A 71 6.74 13.61 -0.61
N ASP A 72 8.03 13.88 -0.46
CA ASP A 72 8.80 14.59 -1.48
C ASP A 72 8.89 13.76 -2.78
N TRP A 73 9.00 12.43 -2.67
CA TRP A 73 8.95 11.50 -3.80
C TRP A 73 7.56 11.37 -4.43
N GLN A 74 6.49 11.53 -3.65
CA GLN A 74 5.12 11.64 -4.17
C GLN A 74 4.96 12.89 -5.03
N VAL A 75 5.42 14.04 -4.54
CA VAL A 75 5.39 15.29 -5.31
C VAL A 75 6.24 15.18 -6.58
N ALA A 76 7.40 14.52 -6.50
CA ALA A 76 8.27 14.27 -7.66
C ALA A 76 7.75 13.14 -8.59
N GLY A 77 6.60 12.53 -8.30
CA GLY A 77 6.01 11.48 -9.14
C GLY A 77 6.83 10.18 -9.20
N VAL A 78 7.69 9.91 -8.22
CA VAL A 78 8.53 8.69 -8.15
C VAL A 78 7.63 7.45 -8.07
N TRP A 79 6.63 7.46 -7.19
CA TRP A 79 5.76 6.30 -6.97
C TRP A 79 4.94 5.93 -8.21
N ARG A 80 4.50 6.92 -8.98
CA ARG A 80 3.80 6.70 -10.25
C ARG A 80 4.72 6.01 -11.27
N ARG A 81 5.95 6.49 -11.41
CA ARG A 81 6.95 5.91 -12.33
C ARG A 81 7.35 4.50 -11.89
N LEU A 82 7.57 4.30 -10.59
CA LEU A 82 7.83 3.00 -10.00
C LEU A 82 6.72 2.00 -10.34
N HIS A 83 5.47 2.38 -10.10
CA HIS A 83 4.32 1.53 -10.37
C HIS A 83 4.26 1.11 -11.84
N GLN A 84 4.48 2.04 -12.76
CA GLN A 84 4.53 1.76 -14.20
C GLN A 84 5.64 0.76 -14.54
N VAL A 85 6.86 0.95 -14.04
CA VAL A 85 7.99 0.05 -14.30
C VAL A 85 7.72 -1.36 -13.78
N LEU A 86 7.09 -1.49 -12.60
CA LEU A 86 6.71 -2.78 -12.05
C LEU A 86 5.61 -3.47 -12.87
N LEU A 87 4.62 -2.71 -13.35
CA LEU A 87 3.60 -3.24 -14.26
C LEU A 87 4.21 -3.71 -15.59
N GLU A 88 5.11 -2.93 -16.19
CA GLU A 88 5.79 -3.33 -17.43
C GLU A 88 6.58 -4.63 -17.26
N ARG A 89 7.25 -4.81 -16.11
CA ARG A 89 7.96 -6.06 -15.78
C ARG A 89 7.02 -7.25 -15.64
N LEU A 90 5.93 -7.09 -14.88
CA LEU A 90 4.94 -8.15 -14.71
C LEU A 90 4.28 -8.49 -16.04
N HIS A 91 4.03 -7.49 -16.88
CA HIS A 91 3.50 -7.70 -18.22
C HIS A 91 4.45 -8.53 -19.08
N ALA A 92 5.74 -8.15 -19.12
CA ALA A 92 6.77 -8.87 -19.88
C ALA A 92 6.99 -10.29 -19.38
N ALA A 93 6.80 -10.54 -18.07
CA ALA A 93 6.86 -11.86 -17.46
C ALA A 93 5.58 -12.70 -17.69
N GLY A 94 4.52 -12.12 -18.28
CA GLY A 94 3.22 -12.80 -18.42
C GLY A 94 2.48 -13.00 -17.10
N GLU A 95 2.86 -12.27 -16.04
CA GLU A 95 2.30 -12.40 -14.69
C GLU A 95 1.09 -11.47 -14.44
N ILE A 96 0.67 -10.69 -15.43
CA ILE A 96 -0.56 -9.90 -15.35
C ILE A 96 -1.74 -10.69 -15.90
N ASP A 97 -2.68 -11.03 -15.02
CA ASP A 97 -3.99 -11.57 -15.40
C ASP A 97 -4.91 -10.45 -15.89
N TRP A 98 -4.98 -10.29 -17.21
CA TRP A 98 -5.86 -9.31 -17.86
C TRP A 98 -7.35 -9.69 -17.84
N SER A 99 -7.70 -10.92 -17.45
CA SER A 99 -9.11 -11.33 -17.34
C SER A 99 -9.80 -10.74 -16.10
N ARG A 100 -9.02 -10.20 -15.16
CA ARG A 100 -9.49 -9.65 -13.89
C ARG A 100 -8.91 -8.27 -13.65
N ALA A 101 -9.79 -7.28 -13.50
CA ALA A 101 -9.41 -5.94 -13.04
C ALA A 101 -10.12 -5.65 -11.71
N SER A 102 -9.35 -5.24 -10.70
CA SER A 102 -9.88 -4.75 -9.42
C SER A 102 -9.62 -3.26 -9.32
N VAL A 103 -10.64 -2.49 -8.95
CA VAL A 103 -10.54 -1.05 -8.70
C VAL A 103 -10.93 -0.83 -7.25
N ASP A 104 -10.00 -0.34 -6.45
CA ASP A 104 -10.28 0.12 -5.09
C ASP A 104 -10.52 1.64 -5.09
N SER A 105 -11.36 2.10 -4.16
CA SER A 105 -11.56 3.52 -3.92
C SER A 105 -11.75 3.74 -2.42
N ALA A 106 -11.12 4.79 -1.90
CA ALA A 106 -11.29 5.21 -0.52
C ALA A 106 -12.07 6.53 -0.49
N SER A 107 -13.20 6.55 0.22
CA SER A 107 -13.93 7.78 0.51
C SER A 107 -13.48 8.33 1.85
N VAL A 108 -12.85 9.51 1.86
CA VAL A 108 -12.43 10.17 3.10
C VAL A 108 -13.38 11.33 3.38
N PRO A 109 -13.99 11.43 4.59
CA PRO A 109 -14.85 12.55 4.94
C PRO A 109 -14.11 13.88 4.81
N ALA A 110 -14.77 14.88 4.22
CA ALA A 110 -14.24 16.24 4.19
C ALA A 110 -14.16 16.79 5.62
N LYS A 111 -12.94 17.04 6.12
CA LYS A 111 -12.70 17.52 7.49
C LYS A 111 -13.33 18.89 7.81
N LYS A 112 -13.87 19.61 6.82
CA LYS A 112 -14.49 20.94 6.96
C LYS A 112 -15.94 21.02 6.45
N GLY A 113 -16.68 19.90 6.41
CA GLY A 113 -18.11 19.93 6.03
C GLY A 113 -18.35 20.29 4.57
N GLY A 114 -17.50 19.78 3.66
CA GLY A 114 -17.77 19.89 2.22
C GLY A 114 -19.11 19.28 1.86
N LEU A 115 -19.72 19.78 0.77
CA LEU A 115 -21.01 19.29 0.29
C LEU A 115 -21.00 17.76 0.20
N PRO A 116 -22.06 17.08 0.67
CA PRO A 116 -22.15 15.63 0.56
C PRO A 116 -22.00 15.24 -0.91
N PRO A 117 -21.25 14.16 -1.23
CA PRO A 117 -21.15 13.70 -2.60
C PRO A 117 -22.55 13.45 -3.15
N ALA A 118 -22.76 13.80 -4.43
CA ALA A 118 -24.01 13.51 -5.12
C ALA A 118 -24.33 12.02 -4.93
N ARG A 119 -25.59 11.72 -4.64
CA ARG A 119 -26.07 10.36 -4.39
C ARG A 119 -25.62 9.46 -5.55
N THR A 120 -24.70 8.53 -5.29
CA THR A 120 -24.31 7.52 -6.27
C THR A 120 -25.57 6.81 -6.74
N ARG A 121 -25.84 6.84 -8.05
CA ARG A 121 -26.99 6.14 -8.63
C ARG A 121 -26.83 4.67 -8.27
N ARG A 122 -27.72 4.12 -7.44
CA ARG A 122 -27.70 2.70 -7.10
C ARG A 122 -27.79 1.91 -8.42
N ILE A 123 -26.71 1.25 -8.81
CA ILE A 123 -26.79 0.17 -9.80
C ILE A 123 -27.74 -0.84 -9.16
N GLY A 124 -28.84 -1.15 -9.85
CA GLY A 124 -29.98 -1.89 -9.29
C GLY A 124 -29.56 -3.12 -8.50
N ALA A 125 -30.30 -3.44 -7.45
CA ALA A 125 -30.03 -4.59 -6.60
C ALA A 125 -29.99 -5.87 -7.45
N ARG A 126 -28.81 -6.48 -7.61
CA ARG A 126 -28.74 -7.89 -8.00
C ARG A 126 -29.12 -8.69 -6.76
N ARG A 127 -30.17 -9.52 -6.86
CA ARG A 127 -30.44 -10.56 -5.86
C ARG A 127 -29.21 -11.47 -5.80
N ALA A 128 -28.51 -11.47 -4.68
CA ALA A 128 -27.59 -12.55 -4.37
C ALA A 128 -28.41 -13.84 -4.21
N PRO A 129 -27.93 -15.01 -4.70
CA PRO A 129 -28.56 -16.28 -4.39
C PRO A 129 -28.56 -16.48 -2.87
N SER A 130 -29.72 -16.70 -2.28
CA SER A 130 -29.86 -16.97 -0.85
C SER A 130 -29.18 -18.29 -0.50
N ALA A 131 -28.07 -18.23 0.23
CA ALA A 131 -27.50 -19.38 0.93
C ALA A 131 -28.24 -19.55 2.27
N THR A 132 -29.50 -19.96 2.23
CA THR A 132 -30.24 -20.39 3.42
C THR A 132 -30.13 -21.90 3.53
N SER A 133 -29.34 -22.35 4.50
CA SER A 133 -29.28 -23.71 5.01
C SER A 133 -30.68 -24.18 5.43
N SER A 134 -31.08 -25.36 4.97
CA SER A 134 -32.32 -26.03 5.38
C SER A 134 -32.36 -26.22 6.91
N PRO A 135 -33.51 -26.04 7.58
CA PRO A 135 -33.64 -26.42 8.98
C PRO A 135 -33.64 -27.95 9.09
N THR A 136 -32.80 -28.50 9.96
CA THR A 136 -32.81 -29.91 10.34
C THR A 136 -34.14 -30.27 11.04
N PRO A 137 -34.74 -31.44 10.74
CA PRO A 137 -35.96 -31.86 11.43
C PRO A 137 -35.65 -32.23 12.89
N VAL A 138 -36.43 -31.65 13.81
CA VAL A 138 -36.43 -32.01 15.24
C VAL A 138 -36.94 -33.44 15.41
N ALA A 139 -36.10 -34.29 16.02
CA ALA A 139 -36.45 -35.66 16.40
C ALA A 139 -37.53 -35.67 17.51
N ARG A 140 -38.64 -36.38 17.28
CA ARG A 140 -39.65 -36.69 18.30
C ARG A 140 -39.16 -37.84 19.18
N ARG A 141 -39.17 -37.66 20.51
CA ARG A 141 -39.02 -38.76 21.46
C ARG A 141 -40.38 -39.42 21.68
N SER A 142 -40.43 -40.73 21.45
CA SER A 142 -41.58 -41.58 21.80
C SER A 142 -41.66 -41.78 23.30
N ALA A 143 -42.85 -41.67 23.87
CA ALA A 143 -43.14 -42.04 25.25
C ALA A 143 -43.36 -43.56 25.35
N SER A 144 -42.70 -44.18 26.32
CA SER A 144 -42.90 -45.56 26.73
C SER A 144 -44.11 -45.68 27.65
N SER A 145 -44.91 -46.72 27.46
CA SER A 145 -45.77 -47.35 28.47
C SER A 145 -45.50 -48.84 28.43
#